data_AF-A0A3D1YZQ6-F1
#
_entry.id   AF-A0A3D1YZQ6-F1
#
_cell.length_a   1.000
_cell.length_b   1.000
_cell.length_c   1.000
_cell.angle_alpha   90.00
_cell.angle_beta   90.00
_cell.angle_gamma   90.00
#
_symmetry.space_group_name_H-M   'P 1'
#
loop_
_entity.id
_entity.type
_entity.pdbx_description
1 polymer ?
#
loop_
_entity_poly.entity_id
_entity_poly.type
_entity_poly.pdbx_seq_one_letter_code
_entity_poly.pdbx_strand_id
1 'polypeptide(L)'
;MSVKPNPVAVGENLVLNISAANTAKESRKLSFRSSQRYDFWVVDASGDEVWRWSEGRMFAQVLEDVVLESSRKSEFTESWSLIDSKGAPVKAGEYKVFGAVIADELKSEELEIEVGVRAAAQ
;
A
#
# COMPACT_ATOMS: atom_id res chain seq x y z
N MET A 1 -3.56 -15.67 -5.41
CA MET A 1 -2.18 -16.08 -5.76
C MET A 1 -1.26 -15.35 -4.79
N SER A 2 -0.55 -16.06 -3.92
CA SER A 2 0.46 -15.42 -3.04
C SER A 2 1.76 -15.29 -3.82
N VAL A 3 2.07 -14.08 -4.28
CA VAL A 3 3.39 -13.77 -4.85
C VAL A 3 4.24 -13.30 -3.68
N LYS A 4 5.31 -14.04 -3.36
CA LYS A 4 6.34 -13.58 -2.44
C LYS A 4 7.46 -12.93 -3.27
N PRO A 5 7.70 -11.62 -3.15
CA PRO A 5 8.82 -10.97 -3.81
C PRO A 5 10.16 -11.46 -3.24
N ASN A 6 11.24 -11.22 -3.97
CA ASN A 6 12.60 -11.47 -3.47
C ASN A 6 12.87 -10.62 -2.22
N PRO A 7 13.65 -11.13 -1.25
CA PRO A 7 14.00 -10.36 -0.05
C PRO A 7 14.77 -9.07 -0.36
N VAL A 8 14.38 -7.98 0.28
CA VAL A 8 14.99 -6.65 0.13
C VAL A 8 16.02 -6.41 1.23
N ALA A 9 17.16 -5.80 0.92
CA ALA A 9 18.17 -5.51 1.94
C ALA A 9 17.88 -4.20 2.69
N VAL A 10 18.24 -4.14 3.99
CA VAL A 10 18.26 -2.88 4.74
C VAL A 10 19.12 -1.85 4.00
N GLY A 11 18.57 -0.65 3.80
CA GLY A 11 19.19 0.42 3.01
C GLY A 11 18.78 0.45 1.54
N GLU A 12 18.04 -0.56 1.06
CA GLU A 12 17.32 -0.51 -0.22
C GLU A 12 15.90 0.04 -0.03
N ASN A 13 15.25 0.37 -1.15
CA ASN A 13 13.86 0.79 -1.19
C ASN A 13 12.96 -0.36 -1.67
N LEU A 14 11.87 -0.62 -0.96
CA LEU A 14 10.80 -1.49 -1.42
C LEU A 14 9.75 -0.67 -2.19
N VAL A 15 9.58 -0.98 -3.48
CA VAL A 15 8.54 -0.36 -4.31
C VAL A 15 7.21 -1.07 -4.08
N LEU A 16 6.21 -0.30 -3.67
CA LEU A 16 4.84 -0.74 -3.41
C LEU A 16 3.96 -0.28 -4.55
N ASN A 17 3.14 -1.19 -5.08
CA ASN A 17 2.19 -0.87 -6.13
C ASN A 17 0.84 -1.51 -5.83
N ILE A 18 -0.22 -0.72 -5.97
CA ILE A 18 -1.60 -1.20 -5.94
C ILE A 18 -2.36 -0.62 -7.11
N SER A 19 -3.29 -1.40 -7.66
CA SER A 19 -4.20 -0.91 -8.68
C SER A 19 -5.64 -1.37 -8.44
N ALA A 20 -6.59 -0.48 -8.72
CA ALA A 20 -7.99 -0.81 -8.83
C ALA A 20 -8.35 -0.90 -10.31
N ALA A 21 -8.84 -2.04 -10.75
CA ALA A 21 -9.20 -2.30 -12.15
C ALA A 21 -10.70 -2.50 -12.29
N ASN A 22 -11.33 -1.78 -13.22
CA ASN A 22 -12.71 -2.04 -13.61
C ASN A 22 -12.72 -3.18 -14.64
N THR A 23 -13.09 -4.38 -14.20
CA THR A 23 -13.20 -5.57 -15.05
C THR A 23 -14.57 -5.71 -15.72
N ALA A 24 -15.52 -4.82 -15.41
CA ALA A 24 -16.84 -4.80 -16.04
C ALA A 24 -16.80 -4.08 -17.41
N LYS A 25 -17.84 -4.33 -18.22
CA LYS A 25 -18.02 -3.66 -19.51
C LYS A 25 -18.55 -2.24 -19.39
N GLU A 26 -19.10 -1.88 -18.23
CA GLU A 26 -19.69 -0.59 -17.92
C GLU A 26 -18.74 0.22 -17.02
N SER A 27 -18.88 1.55 -17.04
CA SER A 27 -18.15 2.40 -16.11
C SER A 27 -18.61 2.16 -14.66
N ARG A 28 -17.66 2.29 -13.73
CA ARG A 28 -17.90 2.16 -12.29
C ARG A 28 -17.52 3.46 -11.62
N LYS A 29 -18.23 3.79 -10.54
CA LYS A 29 -17.94 4.96 -9.72
C LYS A 29 -17.16 4.51 -8.48
N LEU A 30 -16.13 5.28 -8.12
CA LEU A 30 -15.40 5.15 -6.87
C LEU A 30 -15.62 6.43 -6.07
N SER A 31 -16.25 6.31 -4.90
CA SER A 31 -16.55 7.43 -4.01
C SER A 31 -15.49 7.55 -2.92
N PHE A 32 -14.84 8.71 -2.82
CA PHE A 32 -13.82 9.02 -1.83
C PHE A 32 -14.35 10.03 -0.81
N ARG A 33 -14.02 9.82 0.46
CA ARG A 33 -14.46 10.70 1.57
C ARG A 33 -13.45 11.79 1.94
N SER A 34 -12.27 11.75 1.33
CA SER A 34 -11.21 12.74 1.48
C SER A 34 -10.32 12.75 0.23
N SER A 35 -9.29 13.60 0.22
CA SER A 35 -8.27 13.56 -0.82
C SER A 35 -7.36 12.32 -0.74
N GLN A 36 -7.47 11.48 0.28
CA GLN A 36 -6.74 10.21 0.37
C GLN A 36 -7.33 9.20 -0.62
N ARG A 37 -6.49 8.66 -1.51
CA ARG A 37 -6.91 7.69 -2.55
C ARG A 37 -6.52 6.25 -2.25
N TYR A 38 -5.40 6.08 -1.57
CA TYR A 38 -4.84 4.78 -1.20
C TYR A 38 -4.13 4.90 0.14
N ASP A 39 -3.78 3.76 0.71
CA ASP A 39 -2.83 3.66 1.80
C ASP A 39 -2.01 2.39 1.68
N PHE A 40 -0.83 2.40 2.30
CA PHE A 40 0.01 1.24 2.50
C PHE A 40 0.44 1.20 3.96
N TRP A 41 0.42 0.02 4.57
CA TRP A 41 0.95 -0.16 5.91
C TRP A 41 1.73 -1.47 6.00
N VAL A 42 2.68 -1.52 6.92
CA VAL A 42 3.56 -2.66 7.10
C VAL A 42 3.52 -3.06 8.56
N VAL A 43 3.34 -4.35 8.79
CA VAL A 43 3.44 -4.96 10.12
C VAL A 43 4.60 -5.94 10.16
N ASP A 44 5.22 -6.05 11.33
CA ASP A 44 6.24 -7.05 11.60
C ASP A 44 5.65 -8.44 11.92
N ALA A 45 6.52 -9.41 12.20
CA ALA A 45 6.12 -10.77 12.53
C ALA A 45 5.32 -10.90 13.85
N SER A 46 5.41 -9.91 14.75
CA SER A 46 4.56 -9.81 15.95
C SER A 46 3.17 -9.24 15.67
N GLY A 47 2.96 -8.70 14.46
CA GLY A 47 1.73 -8.02 14.07
C GLY A 47 1.71 -6.54 14.46
N ASP A 48 2.85 -5.97 14.87
CA ASP A 48 2.96 -4.56 15.20
C ASP A 48 3.17 -3.75 13.91
N GLU A 49 2.37 -2.69 13.73
CA GLU A 49 2.58 -1.75 12.63
C GLU A 49 3.88 -0.99 12.82
N VAL A 50 4.78 -1.11 11.85
CA VAL A 50 6.10 -0.46 11.86
C VAL A 50 6.14 0.76 10.96
N TRP A 51 5.25 0.83 9.96
CA TRP A 51 5.19 1.95 9.02
C TRP A 51 3.82 2.03 8.36
N ARG A 52 3.34 3.25 8.12
CA ARG A 52 2.16 3.52 7.32
C ARG A 52 2.38 4.76 6.46
N TRP A 53 2.04 4.67 5.18
CA TRP A 53 2.24 5.76 4.23
C TRP A 53 1.48 7.02 4.61
N SER A 54 0.24 6.86 5.08
CA SER A 54 -0.61 7.97 5.50
C SER A 54 -0.21 8.60 6.85
N GLU A 55 0.67 7.97 7.62
CA GLU A 55 1.09 8.51 8.92
C GLU A 55 1.80 9.86 8.74
N GLY A 56 1.37 10.86 9.54
CA GLY A 56 1.88 12.23 9.46
C GLY A 56 1.43 13.03 8.23
N ARG A 57 0.62 12.44 7.32
CA ARG A 57 0.06 13.15 6.17
C ARG A 57 -1.31 13.75 6.52
N MET A 58 -1.57 14.94 5.99
CA MET A 58 -2.89 15.57 6.08
C MET A 58 -3.64 15.40 4.76
N PHE A 59 -4.91 15.03 4.85
CA PHE A 59 -5.81 14.88 3.70
C PHE A 59 -6.98 15.85 3.80
N ALA A 60 -7.25 16.56 2.71
CA ALA A 60 -8.37 17.48 2.65
C ALA A 60 -9.69 16.70 2.74
N GLN A 61 -10.64 17.21 3.53
CA GLN A 61 -11.97 16.61 3.67
C GLN A 61 -12.84 17.04 2.48
N VAL A 62 -12.73 16.30 1.38
CA VAL A 62 -13.50 16.50 0.15
C VAL A 62 -14.18 15.19 -0.25
N LEU A 63 -15.48 15.27 -0.52
CA LEU A 63 -16.23 14.17 -1.12
C LEU A 63 -16.04 14.23 -2.64
N GLU A 64 -15.54 13.16 -3.24
CA GLU A 64 -15.31 13.11 -4.68
C GLU A 64 -15.68 11.76 -5.26
N ASP A 65 -16.38 11.79 -6.39
CA ASP A 65 -16.71 10.62 -7.18
C ASP A 65 -15.81 10.57 -8.42
N VAL A 66 -15.03 9.50 -8.54
CA VAL A 66 -14.18 9.24 -9.71
C VAL A 66 -14.82 8.14 -10.54
N VAL A 67 -15.00 8.40 -11.84
CA VAL A 67 -15.49 7.40 -12.79
C VAL A 67 -14.31 6.61 -13.33
N LEU A 68 -14.30 5.30 -13.08
CA LEU A 68 -13.38 4.35 -13.68
C LEU A 68 -14.05 3.69 -14.89
N GLU A 69 -13.62 4.10 -16.08
CA GLU A 69 -14.15 3.59 -17.34
C GLU A 69 -13.97 2.07 -17.49
N SER A 70 -14.77 1.49 -18.38
CA SER A 70 -14.69 0.07 -18.73
C SER A 70 -13.26 -0.37 -19.07
N SER A 71 -12.81 -1.48 -18.47
CA SER A 71 -11.48 -2.05 -18.68
C SER A 71 -10.30 -1.10 -18.35
N ARG A 72 -10.53 0.01 -17.65
CA ARG A 72 -9.46 0.89 -17.15
C ARG A 72 -9.03 0.50 -15.74
N LYS A 73 -7.81 0.90 -15.39
CA LYS A 73 -7.26 0.80 -14.05
C LYS A 73 -6.74 2.14 -13.55
N SER A 74 -6.84 2.36 -12.26
CA SER A 74 -6.12 3.38 -11.51
C SER A 74 -4.99 2.70 -10.75
N GLU A 75 -3.78 3.24 -10.82
CA GLU A 75 -2.57 2.63 -10.27
C GLU A 75 -1.85 3.64 -9.38
N PHE A 76 -1.38 3.17 -8.23
CA PHE A 76 -0.70 3.96 -7.22
C PHE A 76 0.60 3.27 -6.83
N THR A 77 1.69 4.02 -6.85
CA THR A 77 3.04 3.50 -6.59
C THR A 77 3.72 4.35 -5.54
N GLU A 78 4.31 3.69 -4.56
CA GLU A 78 5.07 4.30 -3.47
C GLU A 78 6.39 3.58 -3.24
N SER A 79 7.31 4.24 -2.56
CA SER A 79 8.60 3.67 -2.18
C SER A 79 8.74 3.73 -0.67
N TRP A 80 8.90 2.58 -0.03
CA TRP A 80 9.22 2.48 1.39
C TRP A 80 10.71 2.20 1.57
N SER A 81 11.43 3.11 2.23
CA SER A 81 12.88 3.03 2.45
C SER A 81 13.29 2.11 3.60
N LEU A 82 12.42 1.18 4.02
CA LEU A 82 12.67 0.26 5.14
C LEU A 82 12.99 1.00 6.46
N ILE A 83 12.37 2.17 6.63
CA ILE A 83 12.45 2.98 7.85
C ILE A 83 11.10 2.92 8.56
N ASP A 84 11.12 2.63 9.86
CA ASP A 84 9.93 2.62 10.70
C ASP A 84 9.40 4.04 10.96
N SER A 85 8.20 4.15 11.54
CA SER A 85 7.58 5.43 11.88
C SER A 85 8.36 6.25 12.92
N LYS A 86 9.36 5.65 13.59
CA LYS A 86 10.26 6.32 14.53
C LYS A 86 11.53 6.83 13.86
N GLY A 87 11.69 6.61 12.56
CA GLY A 87 12.87 7.04 11.79
C GLY A 87 14.06 6.08 11.89
N ALA A 88 13.87 4.87 12.40
CA ALA A 88 14.92 3.85 12.51
C ALA A 88 14.80 2.80 11.38
N PRO A 89 15.93 2.25 10.88
CA PRO A 89 15.88 1.12 9.97
C PRO A 89 15.19 -0.09 10.59
N VAL A 90 14.29 -0.71 9.84
CA VAL A 90 13.65 -1.97 10.27
C VAL A 90 14.70 -3.09 10.34
N LYS A 91 14.46 -4.06 11.22
CA LYS A 91 15.36 -5.20 11.42
C LYS A 91 15.19 -6.21 10.28
N ALA A 92 16.22 -7.00 10.04
CA ALA A 92 16.06 -8.19 9.20
C ALA A 92 15.00 -9.13 9.80
N GLY A 93 14.13 -9.68 8.95
CA GLY A 93 12.98 -10.47 9.36
C GLY A 93 11.89 -10.48 8.30
N GLU A 94 10.78 -11.16 8.61
CA GLU A 94 9.60 -11.20 7.75
C GLU A 94 8.64 -10.08 8.13
N TYR A 95 8.03 -9.47 7.11
CA TYR A 95 7.04 -8.41 7.24
C TYR A 95 5.83 -8.71 6.35
N LYS A 96 4.67 -8.19 6.74
CA LYS A 96 3.48 -8.17 5.89
C LYS A 96 3.21 -6.75 5.46
N VAL A 97 3.17 -6.54 4.16
CA VAL A 97 2.78 -5.30 3.53
C VAL A 97 1.33 -5.40 3.11
N PHE A 98 0.57 -4.38 3.48
CA PHE A 98 -0.79 -4.22 3.08
C PHE A 98 -0.95 -2.98 2.19
N GLY A 99 -1.91 -3.05 1.29
CA GLY A 99 -2.32 -1.91 0.47
C GLY A 99 -3.82 -1.91 0.22
N ALA A 100 -4.42 -0.72 0.23
CA ALA A 100 -5.84 -0.55 -0.07
C ALA A 100 -6.09 0.74 -0.87
N VAL A 101 -7.12 0.72 -1.71
CA VAL A 101 -7.69 1.93 -2.33
C VAL A 101 -8.84 2.40 -1.44
N ILE A 102 -8.79 3.65 -0.97
CA ILE A 102 -9.71 4.19 0.05
C ILE A 102 -11.00 4.74 -0.60
N ALA A 103 -11.61 3.91 -1.44
CA ALA A 103 -12.91 4.16 -2.05
C ALA A 103 -14.01 3.41 -1.29
N ASP A 104 -15.22 3.98 -1.24
CA ASP A 104 -16.34 3.40 -0.50
C ASP A 104 -16.73 2.00 -1.03
N GLU A 105 -16.57 1.77 -2.32
CA GLU A 105 -16.85 0.53 -3.03
C GLU A 105 -15.79 -0.56 -2.81
N LEU A 106 -14.62 -0.22 -2.28
CA LEU A 106 -13.47 -1.11 -2.11
C LEU A 106 -13.07 -1.32 -0.63
N LYS A 107 -13.94 -0.97 0.32
CA LYS A 107 -13.64 -1.04 1.76
C LYS A 107 -13.24 -2.43 2.28
N SER A 108 -13.69 -3.49 1.60
CA SER A 108 -13.36 -4.88 1.93
C SER A 108 -12.18 -5.43 1.13
N GLU A 109 -11.60 -4.63 0.24
CA GLU A 109 -10.54 -5.06 -0.67
C GLU A 109 -9.20 -4.53 -0.17
N GLU A 110 -8.46 -5.39 0.53
CA GLU A 110 -7.07 -5.17 0.90
C GLU A 110 -6.18 -6.24 0.28
N LEU A 111 -4.98 -5.85 -0.14
CA LEU A 111 -3.97 -6.78 -0.60
C LEU A 111 -2.93 -6.97 0.48
N GLU A 112 -2.64 -8.22 0.82
CA GLU A 112 -1.55 -8.61 1.72
C GLU A 112 -0.43 -9.29 0.92
N ILE A 113 0.81 -8.87 1.16
CA ILE A 113 2.02 -9.47 0.60
C ILE A 113 3.04 -9.67 1.72
N GLU A 114 3.56 -10.89 1.84
CA GLU A 114 4.69 -11.19 2.73
C GLU A 114 6.02 -10.85 2.03
N VAL A 115 6.88 -10.11 2.72
CA VAL A 115 8.21 -9.73 2.23
C VAL A 115 9.27 -9.99 3.30
N GLY A 116 10.36 -10.65 2.89
CA GLY A 116 11.55 -10.80 3.72
C GLY A 116 12.45 -9.57 3.61
N VAL A 117 12.97 -9.10 4.74
CA VAL A 117 14.02 -8.08 4.82
C VAL A 117 15.30 -8.75 5.31
N ARG A 118 16.40 -8.56 4.58
CA ARG A 118 17.73 -9.08 4.93
C ARG A 118 18.66 -7.96 5.39
N ALA A 119 19.68 -8.31 6.16
CA ALA A 119 20.73 -7.35 6.51
C ALA A 119 21.44 -6.83 5.24
N ALA A 120 21.93 -5.59 5.30
CA ALA A 120 22.81 -5.05 4.28
C ALA A 120 24.06 -5.95 4.13
N ALA A 121 24.50 -6.19 2.90
CA ALA A 121 25.81 -6.82 2.68
C ALA A 121 26.90 -5.81 3.08
N GLN A 122 27.87 -6.28 3.88
CA GLN A 122 29.06 -5.51 4.27
C GLN A 122 30.04 -5.37 3.10
#